data_AF-G0W581-F1
#
_entry.id   AF-G0W581-F1
#
_cell.length_a   1.000
_cell.length_b   1.000
_cell.length_c   1.000
_cell.angle_alpha   90.00
_cell.angle_beta   90.00
_cell.angle_gamma   90.00
#
_symmetry.space_group_name_H-M   'P 1'
#
loop_
_entity.id
_entity.type
_entity.pdbx_description
1 polymer ?
#
loop_
_entity_poly.entity_id
_entity_poly.type
_entity_poly.pdbx_seq_one_letter_code
_entity_poly.pdbx_strand_id
1 'polypeptide(L)'
;MNEHETIISSYLYPIHVPTHSHDSAKSKKSRLTHLTHHPYTKKFEYWCVLRRNQFSYYKGADEREAVFVIPRNHLLNYKIFWEKLELSLYTVDTTLTFKFPDRNVGKKWDVAWKEFFKDIVPSKVSMERQEEWNTGQENLASISSSSSSSDDTVDTHIDGEEREEIDQQRKCCVKKSKEECEKVTPEDDTLFYKTFDPRLKEHIIQKGILNVKTKKAVRVQVAPVRFHSNKWKRFKVELSNRYLKIYSVKSGKLKKNVDLNNVIDSVELNNNNKDETNYVLDTCFAVITINERIKFKANNEKEMIDWIISLKSGILIRKKIMDS
;
A
#
# COMPACT_ATOMS: atom_id res chain seq x y z
N MET A 1 28.77 6.31 3.71
CA MET A 1 28.16 6.03 5.04
C MET A 1 28.04 4.52 5.19
N ASN A 2 28.21 3.96 6.39
CA ASN A 2 28.11 2.52 6.59
C ASN A 2 26.63 2.08 6.64
N GLU A 3 26.16 1.36 5.62
CA GLU A 3 24.75 0.99 5.47
C GLU A 3 24.21 0.11 6.61
N HIS A 4 25.10 -0.65 7.27
CA HIS A 4 24.76 -1.58 8.34
C HIS A 4 24.93 -0.99 9.74
N GLU A 5 25.25 0.30 9.84
CA GLU A 5 25.37 1.00 11.13
C GLU A 5 24.05 0.93 11.90
N THR A 6 24.15 0.53 13.17
CA THR A 6 23.00 0.44 14.07
C THR A 6 22.72 1.82 14.67
N ILE A 7 21.51 2.31 14.47
CA ILE A 7 21.03 3.57 15.03
C ILE A 7 20.53 3.34 16.46
N ILE A 8 19.73 2.28 16.65
CA ILE A 8 19.23 1.86 17.97
C ILE A 8 18.95 0.38 18.00
N SER A 9 19.13 -0.22 19.18
CA SER A 9 18.63 -1.54 19.49
C SER A 9 18.13 -1.62 20.93
N SER A 10 17.04 -2.35 21.14
CA SER A 10 16.54 -2.67 22.48
C SER A 10 15.50 -3.78 22.43
N TYR A 11 15.18 -4.34 23.59
CA TYR A 11 14.01 -5.21 23.74
C TYR A 11 12.71 -4.42 23.63
N LEU A 12 11.78 -4.93 22.81
CA LEU A 12 10.41 -4.43 22.67
C LEU A 12 9.41 -5.59 22.77
N TYR A 13 8.20 -5.32 23.26
CA TYR A 13 7.15 -6.32 23.34
C TYR A 13 6.31 -6.34 22.05
N PRO A 14 6.22 -7.45 21.30
CA PRO A 14 5.37 -7.54 20.13
C PRO A 14 3.88 -7.52 20.51
N ILE A 15 3.08 -6.72 19.78
CA ILE A 15 1.62 -6.76 19.83
C ILE A 15 1.07 -7.39 18.55
N HIS A 16 1.48 -6.86 17.40
CA HIS A 16 1.06 -7.31 16.08
C HIS A 16 2.27 -7.39 15.17
N VAL A 17 2.94 -8.54 15.16
CA VAL A 17 4.10 -8.79 14.30
C VAL A 17 4.08 -10.22 13.73
N PRO A 18 4.65 -10.46 12.55
CA PRO A 18 4.92 -11.81 12.06
C PRO A 18 5.81 -12.61 13.03
N THR A 19 5.48 -13.88 13.25
CA THR A 19 6.27 -14.76 14.13
C THR A 19 7.07 -15.82 13.36
N HIS A 20 6.98 -15.83 12.03
CA HIS A 20 7.67 -16.79 11.17
C HIS A 20 8.49 -16.06 10.11
N SER A 21 9.71 -16.53 9.88
CA SER A 21 10.57 -16.07 8.79
C SER A 21 9.89 -16.37 7.45
N HIS A 22 9.90 -15.39 6.55
CA HIS A 22 9.54 -15.59 5.16
C HIS A 22 10.75 -16.20 4.44
N ASP A 23 11.08 -17.46 4.75
CA ASP A 23 11.98 -18.23 3.90
C ASP A 23 11.20 -18.97 2.83
N SER A 24 11.59 -18.68 1.59
CA SER A 24 11.33 -19.49 0.41
C SER A 24 11.63 -20.96 0.67
N ALA A 25 10.65 -21.81 0.34
CA ALA A 25 10.79 -23.23 0.05
C ALA A 25 11.40 -24.14 1.14
N LYS A 26 10.53 -25.06 1.60
CA LYS A 26 10.78 -26.29 2.39
C LYS A 26 10.50 -26.15 3.88
N SER A 27 9.28 -26.51 4.29
CA SER A 27 9.14 -27.56 5.29
C SER A 27 7.71 -28.11 5.31
N LYS A 28 7.64 -29.42 5.54
CA LYS A 28 6.49 -30.31 5.39
C LYS A 28 5.38 -29.97 6.38
N LYS A 29 4.15 -30.28 5.97
CA LYS A 29 2.97 -30.40 6.82
C LYS A 29 3.31 -31.16 8.11
N SER A 30 3.06 -30.55 9.26
CA SER A 30 2.55 -31.29 10.42
C SER A 30 1.33 -30.54 10.98
N ARG A 31 0.21 -31.27 11.02
CA ARG A 31 -1.04 -30.83 11.64
C ARG A 31 -0.89 -31.02 13.16
N LEU A 32 -1.21 -29.97 13.92
CA LEU A 32 -1.97 -29.93 15.18
C LEU A 32 -1.93 -31.20 16.06
N THR A 33 -1.50 -31.17 17.32
CA THR A 33 -2.31 -30.69 18.46
C THR A 33 -1.52 -30.92 19.75
N HIS A 34 -1.41 -29.91 20.61
CA HIS A 34 -1.75 -30.04 22.04
C HIS A 34 -1.76 -28.65 22.68
N LEU A 35 -2.95 -28.20 23.10
CA LEU A 35 -3.04 -27.20 24.15
C LEU A 35 -2.52 -27.87 25.42
N THR A 36 -1.40 -27.38 25.94
CA THR A 36 -1.11 -27.46 27.36
C THR A 36 -1.18 -26.04 27.90
N HIS A 37 -2.13 -25.85 28.81
CA HIS A 37 -2.20 -24.68 29.68
C HIS A 37 -0.88 -24.56 30.43
N HIS A 38 0.01 -23.65 30.00
CA HIS A 38 1.10 -23.19 30.84
C HIS A 38 0.65 -21.92 31.58
N PRO A 39 0.50 -21.97 32.92
CA PRO A 39 0.42 -20.76 33.72
C PRO A 39 1.81 -20.11 33.75
N TYR A 40 1.88 -18.78 33.87
CA TYR A 40 3.04 -17.90 33.67
C TYR A 40 3.25 -17.43 32.21
N THR A 41 2.44 -16.46 31.79
CA THR A 41 2.64 -15.69 30.56
C THR A 41 3.87 -14.80 30.66
N LYS A 42 5.06 -15.40 30.51
CA LYS A 42 6.30 -14.65 30.26
C LYS A 42 6.03 -13.78 29.02
N LYS A 43 5.97 -12.45 29.20
CA LYS A 43 5.83 -11.51 28.09
C LYS A 43 7.01 -11.75 27.17
N PHE A 44 6.75 -12.37 26.03
CA PHE A 44 7.77 -12.62 25.03
C PHE A 44 8.25 -11.27 24.51
N GLU A 45 9.56 -11.06 24.45
CA GLU A 45 10.18 -9.83 23.97
C GLU A 45 11.09 -10.15 22.79
N TYR A 46 11.19 -9.21 21.85
CA TYR A 46 12.11 -9.31 20.74
C TYR A 46 13.20 -8.27 20.90
N TRP A 47 14.43 -8.66 20.55
CA TRP A 47 15.51 -7.71 20.33
C TRP A 47 15.28 -7.02 18.99
N CYS A 48 14.86 -5.76 19.02
CA CYS A 48 14.60 -4.96 17.82
C CYS A 48 15.82 -4.10 17.51
N VAL A 49 16.18 -4.04 16.24
CA VAL A 49 17.38 -3.34 15.75
C VAL A 49 16.99 -2.50 14.54
N LEU A 50 17.26 -1.20 14.64
CA LEU A 50 17.14 -0.27 13.54
C LEU A 50 18.54 0.07 13.03
N ARG A 51 18.80 -0.30 11.78
CA ARG A 51 20.02 0.05 11.03
C ARG A 51 19.68 1.09 9.97
N ARG A 52 20.67 1.76 9.40
CA ARG A 52 20.43 2.75 8.33
C ARG A 52 19.63 2.16 7.15
N ASN A 53 19.89 0.91 6.78
CA ASN A 53 19.27 0.26 5.62
C ASN A 53 18.10 -0.69 5.93
N GLN A 54 17.76 -0.95 7.19
CA GLN A 54 16.68 -1.89 7.55
C GLN A 54 16.19 -1.77 8.99
N PHE A 55 15.00 -2.28 9.25
CA PHE A 55 14.54 -2.64 10.59
C PHE A 55 14.42 -4.15 10.69
N SER A 56 14.94 -4.74 11.76
CA SER A 56 14.92 -6.19 11.99
C SER A 56 14.62 -6.50 13.45
N TYR A 57 14.06 -7.68 13.72
CA TYR A 57 13.93 -8.15 15.09
C TYR A 57 14.26 -9.63 15.24
N TYR A 58 14.78 -9.97 16.41
CA TYR A 58 15.42 -11.24 16.73
C TYR A 58 14.87 -11.78 18.05
N LYS A 59 14.98 -13.10 18.24
CA LYS A 59 14.61 -13.75 19.51
C LYS A 59 15.51 -13.33 20.69
N GLY A 60 16.72 -12.85 20.41
CA GLY A 60 17.72 -12.45 21.40
C GLY A 60 18.70 -11.41 20.87
N ALA A 61 19.45 -10.80 21.79
CA ALA A 61 20.42 -9.73 21.51
C ALA A 61 21.71 -10.22 20.83
N ASP A 62 21.88 -11.53 20.67
CA ASP A 62 22.98 -12.14 19.94
C ASP A 62 22.80 -12.10 18.42
N GLU A 63 21.60 -11.73 17.96
CA GLU A 63 21.28 -11.44 16.56
C GLU A 63 21.57 -12.57 15.56
N ARG A 64 21.59 -13.84 16.03
CA ARG A 64 21.94 -15.00 15.21
C ARG A 64 21.04 -15.19 14.00
N GLU A 65 19.72 -15.09 14.20
CA GLU A 65 18.72 -15.31 13.17
C GLU A 65 17.58 -14.28 13.33
N ALA A 66 17.40 -13.45 12.31
CA ALA A 66 16.33 -12.49 12.28
C ALA A 66 14.99 -13.21 12.11
N VAL A 67 14.03 -12.92 12.99
CA VAL A 67 12.66 -13.42 12.83
C VAL A 67 11.99 -12.73 11.65
N PHE A 68 12.32 -11.45 11.45
CA PHE A 68 11.83 -10.68 10.32
C PHE A 68 12.79 -9.52 10.04
N VAL A 69 12.93 -9.21 8.75
CA VAL A 69 13.73 -8.09 8.26
C VAL A 69 12.86 -7.27 7.32
N ILE A 70 12.85 -5.96 7.53
CA ILE A 70 12.16 -4.98 6.69
C ILE A 70 13.20 -4.05 6.10
N PRO A 71 13.48 -4.17 4.79
CA PRO A 71 14.35 -3.25 4.09
C PRO A 71 13.90 -1.79 4.23
N ARG A 72 14.85 -0.85 4.15
CA ARG A 72 14.61 0.60 4.27
C ARG A 72 13.47 1.09 3.37
N ASN A 73 13.52 0.71 2.10
CA ASN A 73 12.54 1.11 1.09
C ASN A 73 11.12 0.56 1.35
N HIS A 74 10.98 -0.40 2.25
CA HIS A 74 9.67 -0.94 2.65
C HIS A 74 9.12 -0.26 3.91
N LEU A 75 9.88 0.63 4.56
CA LEU A 75 9.46 1.39 5.75
C LEU A 75 8.89 2.74 5.31
N LEU A 76 7.58 2.93 5.53
CA LEU A 76 6.86 4.10 5.02
C LEU A 76 6.80 5.23 6.04
N ASN A 77 6.49 4.90 7.29
CA ASN A 77 6.42 5.86 8.40
C ASN A 77 6.36 5.11 9.74
N TYR A 78 6.32 5.85 10.84
CA TYR A 78 6.07 5.35 12.18
C TYR A 78 5.15 6.30 12.96
N LYS A 79 4.54 5.80 14.03
CA LYS A 79 3.85 6.61 15.03
C LYS A 79 4.01 6.02 16.42
N ILE A 80 4.26 6.88 17.40
CA ILE A 80 4.29 6.49 18.80
C ILE A 80 3.01 6.99 19.50
N PHE A 81 2.30 6.07 20.14
CA PHE A 81 1.15 6.34 21.00
C PHE A 81 1.62 6.37 22.46
N TRP A 82 1.99 7.56 22.94
CA TRP A 82 2.61 7.74 24.26
C TRP A 82 1.75 7.27 25.44
N GLU A 83 0.42 7.35 25.33
CA GLU A 83 -0.51 6.89 26.37
C GLU A 83 -0.42 5.38 26.61
N LYS A 84 -0.15 4.61 25.54
CA LYS A 84 -0.06 3.15 25.59
C LYS A 84 1.38 2.63 25.56
N LEU A 85 2.34 3.53 25.32
CA LEU A 85 3.73 3.23 25.01
C LEU A 85 3.85 2.29 23.80
N GLU A 86 3.03 2.51 22.77
CA GLU A 86 3.01 1.66 21.56
C GLU A 86 3.68 2.36 20.38
N LEU A 87 4.47 1.59 19.62
CA LEU A 87 5.03 1.96 18.33
C LEU A 87 4.24 1.24 17.23
N SER A 88 3.66 1.99 16.31
CA SER A 88 3.15 1.47 15.05
C SER A 88 4.13 1.81 13.93
N LEU A 89 4.62 0.78 13.24
CA LEU A 89 5.52 0.89 12.10
C LEU A 89 4.76 0.53 10.84
N TYR A 90 4.64 1.48 9.92
CA TYR A 90 3.89 1.32 8.68
C TYR A 90 4.84 0.87 7.58
N THR A 91 4.58 -0.31 7.00
CA THR A 91 5.38 -0.86 5.92
C THR A 91 4.57 -0.98 4.63
N VAL A 92 5.20 -1.37 3.52
CA VAL A 92 4.48 -1.65 2.26
C VAL A 92 3.42 -2.75 2.48
N ASP A 93 3.78 -3.85 3.14
CA ASP A 93 2.90 -5.03 3.22
C ASP A 93 1.96 -5.02 4.43
N THR A 94 2.43 -4.50 5.57
CA THR A 94 1.74 -4.65 6.86
C THR A 94 1.94 -3.43 7.77
N THR A 95 1.38 -3.51 8.97
CA THR A 95 1.66 -2.56 10.05
C THR A 95 2.12 -3.37 11.24
N LEU A 96 3.36 -3.16 11.68
CA LEU A 96 3.88 -3.80 12.88
C LEU A 96 3.54 -2.95 14.09
N THR A 97 3.18 -3.60 15.20
CA THR A 97 2.95 -2.89 16.47
C THR A 97 3.79 -3.52 17.57
N PHE A 98 4.56 -2.68 18.25
CA PHE A 98 5.38 -3.02 19.40
C PHE A 98 4.98 -2.15 20.60
N LYS A 99 5.29 -2.60 21.80
CA LYS A 99 5.17 -1.83 23.04
C LYS A 99 6.52 -1.65 23.69
N PHE A 100 6.81 -0.41 24.09
CA PHE A 100 8.02 -0.08 24.83
C PHE A 100 7.91 -0.58 26.28
N PRO A 101 9.03 -1.02 26.89
CA PRO A 101 9.09 -1.31 28.32
C PRO A 101 8.76 -0.09 29.17
N ASP A 102 9.26 1.08 28.75
CA ASP A 102 9.05 2.35 29.44
C ASP A 102 9.15 3.55 28.48
N ARG A 103 8.86 4.74 29.01
CA ARG A 103 8.86 5.99 28.25
C ARG A 103 10.26 6.44 27.80
N ASN A 104 11.32 6.09 28.52
CA ASN A 104 12.68 6.46 28.16
C ASN A 104 13.15 5.67 26.94
N VAL A 105 12.85 4.37 26.89
CA VAL A 105 13.06 3.55 25.68
C VAL A 105 12.28 4.15 24.51
N GLY A 106 11.00 4.48 24.71
CA GLY A 106 10.19 5.13 23.68
C GLY A 106 10.78 6.45 23.15
N LYS A 107 11.34 7.30 24.01
CA LYS A 107 12.02 8.55 23.61
C LYS A 107 13.28 8.28 22.78
N LYS A 108 14.09 7.30 23.15
CA LYS A 108 15.29 6.93 22.36
C LYS A 108 14.91 6.45 20.96
N TRP A 109 13.87 5.63 20.86
CA TRP A 109 13.32 5.18 19.58
C TRP A 109 12.73 6.32 18.76
N ASP A 110 12.04 7.28 19.37
CA ASP A 110 11.53 8.48 18.69
C ASP A 110 12.67 9.28 18.04
N VAL A 111 13.77 9.50 18.76
CA VAL A 111 14.96 10.18 18.21
C VAL A 111 15.56 9.38 17.06
N ALA A 112 15.74 8.07 17.24
CA ALA A 112 16.30 7.19 16.21
C ALA A 112 15.44 7.12 14.95
N TRP A 113 14.10 7.07 15.08
CA TRP A 113 13.21 7.10 13.92
C TRP A 113 13.21 8.45 13.23
N LYS A 114 13.24 9.57 13.98
CA LYS A 114 13.41 10.91 13.39
C LYS A 114 14.70 10.98 12.59
N GLU A 115 15.81 10.52 13.15
CA GLU A 115 17.09 10.46 12.44
C GLU A 115 17.00 9.58 11.20
N PHE A 116 16.50 8.36 11.34
CA PHE A 116 16.31 7.43 10.25
C PHE A 116 15.55 8.10 9.09
N PHE A 117 14.41 8.75 9.35
CA PHE A 117 13.60 9.38 8.31
C PHE A 117 14.12 10.75 7.80
N LYS A 118 15.09 11.40 8.46
CA LYS A 118 15.71 12.66 7.97
C LYS A 118 16.47 12.48 6.67
N ASP A 119 17.08 11.31 6.47
CA ASP A 119 17.88 11.00 5.27
C ASP A 119 17.01 10.82 4.00
N ILE A 120 15.68 10.93 4.11
CA ILE A 120 14.78 11.00 2.95
C ILE A 120 14.79 12.45 2.44
N VAL A 121 15.91 12.88 1.89
CA VAL A 121 15.86 13.88 0.83
C VAL A 121 15.04 13.25 -0.30
N PRO A 122 14.08 13.93 -0.93
CA PRO A 122 13.45 13.48 -2.17
C PRO A 122 14.50 13.53 -3.28
N SER A 123 15.49 12.64 -3.21
CA SER A 123 16.36 12.32 -4.31
C SER A 123 15.47 11.69 -5.38
N LYS A 124 15.77 12.02 -6.64
CA LYS A 124 15.01 11.76 -7.87
C LYS A 124 14.81 10.26 -8.21
N VAL A 125 14.52 9.40 -7.25
CA VAL A 125 14.51 7.93 -7.35
C VAL A 125 13.08 7.37 -7.36
N SER A 126 12.17 8.05 -8.06
CA SER A 126 10.85 7.49 -8.39
C SER A 126 10.58 7.41 -9.89
N MET A 127 11.59 7.62 -10.74
CA MET A 127 11.49 7.40 -12.20
C MET A 127 12.40 6.27 -12.73
N GLU A 128 13.48 5.89 -12.03
CA GLU A 128 14.46 4.94 -12.59
C GLU A 128 13.99 3.48 -12.66
N ARG A 129 12.86 3.11 -12.05
CA ARG A 129 12.33 1.73 -12.14
C ARG A 129 11.45 1.49 -13.39
N GLN A 130 11.26 2.50 -14.23
CA GLN A 130 10.47 2.39 -15.48
C GLN A 130 11.32 2.25 -16.74
N GLU A 131 12.64 2.48 -16.67
CA GLU A 131 13.51 2.50 -17.85
C GLU A 131 14.10 1.13 -18.20
N GLU A 132 14.21 0.19 -17.25
CA GLU A 132 14.76 -1.16 -17.53
C GLU A 132 13.79 -2.09 -18.29
N TRP A 133 12.49 -1.77 -18.42
CA TRP A 133 11.56 -2.57 -19.23
C TRP A 133 11.48 -2.14 -20.70
N ASN A 134 11.91 -0.92 -21.03
CA ASN A 134 11.82 -0.39 -22.40
C ASN A 134 12.99 -0.83 -23.30
N THR A 135 14.13 -1.22 -22.74
CA THR A 135 15.31 -1.64 -23.54
C THR A 135 15.29 -3.14 -23.92
N GLY A 136 14.39 -3.94 -23.34
CA GLY A 136 14.29 -5.38 -23.60
C GLY A 136 13.35 -5.80 -24.73
N GLN A 137 12.50 -4.88 -25.24
CA GLN A 137 11.47 -5.21 -26.24
C GLN A 137 11.84 -4.86 -27.69
N GLU A 138 12.98 -4.20 -27.95
CA GLU A 138 13.39 -3.84 -29.32
C GLU A 138 14.23 -4.91 -30.03
N ASN A 139 14.63 -6.00 -29.35
CA ASN A 139 15.48 -7.05 -29.94
C ASN A 139 14.76 -8.37 -30.28
N LEU A 140 13.43 -8.45 -30.15
CA LEU A 140 12.65 -9.67 -30.45
C LEU A 140 11.72 -9.55 -31.67
N ALA A 141 11.72 -8.40 -32.36
CA ALA A 141 10.93 -8.18 -33.58
C ALA A 141 11.60 -8.66 -34.88
N SER A 142 12.71 -9.42 -34.77
CA SER A 142 13.52 -9.84 -35.92
C SER A 142 13.66 -11.37 -36.04
N ILE A 143 12.62 -12.16 -35.78
CA ILE A 143 12.45 -13.49 -36.39
C ILE A 143 10.95 -13.69 -36.65
N SER A 144 10.55 -13.51 -37.90
CA SER A 144 9.28 -13.98 -38.44
C SER A 144 9.57 -15.00 -39.54
N SER A 145 9.09 -16.24 -39.39
CA SER A 145 8.44 -17.01 -40.46
C SER A 145 8.25 -18.49 -40.06
N SER A 146 7.00 -18.92 -39.90
CA SER A 146 6.39 -20.01 -40.71
C SER A 146 5.04 -20.50 -40.13
N SER A 147 3.98 -20.39 -40.94
CA SER A 147 2.80 -21.25 -41.17
C SER A 147 2.46 -22.36 -40.13
N SER A 148 1.20 -22.66 -39.78
CA SER A 148 0.07 -22.96 -40.67
C SER A 148 -1.30 -23.04 -39.94
N SER A 149 -2.35 -22.96 -40.78
CA SER A 149 -3.82 -23.10 -40.62
C SER A 149 -4.42 -24.05 -39.57
N SER A 150 -5.62 -23.74 -39.06
CA SER A 150 -6.92 -24.18 -39.64
C SER A 150 -8.14 -23.72 -38.81
N ASP A 151 -9.26 -23.68 -39.52
CA ASP A 151 -10.63 -23.23 -39.24
C ASP A 151 -11.34 -23.88 -38.04
N ASP A 152 -12.28 -23.16 -37.42
CA ASP A 152 -13.71 -23.56 -37.38
C ASP A 152 -14.58 -22.55 -36.59
N THR A 153 -15.68 -22.18 -37.26
CA THR A 153 -16.87 -21.40 -36.88
C THR A 153 -17.57 -21.92 -35.59
N VAL A 154 -18.42 -21.18 -34.84
CA VAL A 154 -19.83 -20.81 -35.14
C VAL A 154 -20.37 -19.77 -34.12
N ASP A 155 -20.94 -18.69 -34.67
CA ASP A 155 -22.20 -17.97 -34.38
C ASP A 155 -22.88 -17.98 -32.98
N THR A 156 -23.19 -16.78 -32.46
CA THR A 156 -24.53 -16.48 -31.87
C THR A 156 -24.81 -14.97 -31.83
N HIS A 157 -25.76 -14.55 -32.67
CA HIS A 157 -26.50 -13.30 -32.64
C HIS A 157 -27.20 -13.00 -31.31
N ILE A 158 -27.11 -11.74 -30.83
CA ILE A 158 -28.20 -11.00 -30.16
C ILE A 158 -28.10 -9.51 -30.57
N ASP A 159 -29.08 -9.05 -31.35
CA ASP A 159 -29.37 -7.64 -31.67
C ASP A 159 -29.82 -6.87 -30.40
N GLY A 160 -29.38 -5.63 -30.17
CA GLY A 160 -30.15 -4.39 -30.41
C GLY A 160 -31.03 -4.03 -29.18
N GLU A 161 -31.17 -2.81 -28.65
CA GLU A 161 -30.78 -1.43 -28.98
C GLU A 161 -30.85 -0.65 -27.64
N GLU A 162 -29.97 0.34 -27.44
CA GLU A 162 -30.21 1.63 -26.75
C GLU A 162 -28.83 2.29 -26.56
N ARG A 163 -28.42 3.02 -27.61
CA ARG A 163 -27.13 3.69 -27.68
C ARG A 163 -27.31 5.07 -28.30
N GLU A 164 -27.86 6.00 -27.54
CA GLU A 164 -27.71 7.44 -27.79
C GLU A 164 -27.47 8.16 -26.46
N GLU A 165 -26.67 9.23 -26.47
CA GLU A 165 -26.25 10.10 -25.34
C GLU A 165 -24.90 9.86 -24.61
N ILE A 166 -23.90 9.20 -25.23
CA ILE A 166 -22.48 9.33 -24.76
C ILE A 166 -21.52 9.56 -25.93
N ASP A 167 -21.78 10.58 -26.77
CA ASP A 167 -20.89 10.90 -27.90
C ASP A 167 -20.51 12.38 -28.06
N GLN A 168 -20.55 13.18 -26.98
CA GLN A 168 -20.07 14.57 -27.00
C GLN A 168 -18.91 14.90 -26.04
N GLN A 169 -18.36 13.91 -25.31
CA GLN A 169 -17.15 14.11 -24.48
C GLN A 169 -15.93 13.27 -24.92
N ARG A 170 -16.01 12.56 -26.06
CA ARG A 170 -14.94 11.68 -26.58
C ARG A 170 -14.08 12.28 -27.69
N LYS A 171 -14.16 13.60 -27.92
CA LYS A 171 -13.45 14.28 -29.03
C LYS A 171 -12.36 15.29 -28.63
N CYS A 172 -11.69 15.09 -27.48
CA CYS A 172 -10.57 15.97 -27.10
C CYS A 172 -9.22 15.29 -26.82
N CYS A 173 -9.13 13.96 -26.69
CA CYS A 173 -7.88 13.35 -26.25
C CYS A 173 -7.49 12.08 -27.01
N VAL A 174 -7.41 12.15 -28.34
CA VAL A 174 -6.55 11.23 -29.12
C VAL A 174 -6.07 11.97 -30.36
N LYS A 175 -4.89 12.60 -30.25
CA LYS A 175 -3.90 12.82 -31.32
C LYS A 175 -2.80 13.72 -30.78
N LYS A 176 -1.76 13.11 -30.21
CA LYS A 176 -0.36 13.47 -30.48
C LYS A 176 0.52 12.34 -29.99
N SER A 177 1.10 11.68 -30.98
CA SER A 177 2.14 10.67 -30.90
C SER A 177 3.46 11.30 -30.45
N LYS A 178 4.24 10.49 -29.71
CA LYS A 178 5.71 10.39 -29.65
C LYS A 178 6.52 11.64 -30.04
N GLU A 179 7.41 12.01 -29.12
CA GLU A 179 8.39 13.12 -29.15
C GLU A 179 7.91 14.37 -28.42
N GLU A 180 8.02 14.36 -27.09
CA GLU A 180 8.46 15.52 -26.31
C GLU A 180 8.69 15.08 -24.87
N CYS A 181 9.93 15.15 -24.42
CA CYS A 181 10.23 15.24 -22.99
C CYS A 181 9.75 16.63 -22.57
N GLU A 182 8.46 16.75 -22.27
CA GLU A 182 7.81 18.02 -21.92
C GLU A 182 8.54 18.65 -20.73
N LYS A 183 9.11 19.83 -20.97
CA LYS A 183 9.62 20.68 -19.89
C LYS A 183 8.41 21.10 -19.06
N VAL A 184 8.29 20.57 -17.85
CA VAL A 184 7.28 20.95 -16.85
C VAL A 184 7.16 22.48 -16.83
N THR A 185 6.01 23.00 -17.22
CA THR A 185 5.79 24.45 -17.26
C THR A 185 5.35 24.94 -15.87
N PRO A 186 5.63 26.21 -15.50
CA PRO A 186 5.11 26.79 -14.26
C PRO A 186 3.57 26.77 -14.14
N GLU A 187 2.87 26.64 -15.27
CA GLU A 187 1.41 26.54 -15.33
C GLU A 187 0.90 25.17 -14.86
N ASP A 188 1.62 24.09 -15.21
CA ASP A 188 1.30 22.72 -14.78
C ASP A 188 1.41 22.57 -13.27
N ASP A 189 2.45 23.16 -12.68
CA ASP A 189 2.62 23.22 -11.23
C ASP A 189 1.47 23.98 -10.57
N THR A 190 1.06 25.13 -11.14
CA THR A 190 -0.04 25.93 -10.60
C THR A 190 -1.36 25.13 -10.58
N LEU A 191 -1.65 24.39 -11.65
CA LEU A 191 -2.83 23.54 -11.73
C LEU A 191 -2.77 22.38 -10.73
N PHE A 192 -1.60 21.78 -10.57
CA PHE A 192 -1.36 20.72 -9.59
C PHE A 192 -1.66 21.20 -8.16
N TYR A 193 -1.10 22.34 -7.73
CA TYR A 193 -1.40 22.89 -6.39
C TYR A 193 -2.88 23.25 -6.24
N LYS A 194 -3.50 23.86 -7.25
CA LYS A 194 -4.95 24.16 -7.20
C LYS A 194 -5.82 22.92 -7.02
N THR A 195 -5.41 21.80 -7.60
CA THR A 195 -6.17 20.53 -7.55
C THR A 195 -6.04 19.83 -6.20
N PHE A 196 -4.85 19.83 -5.59
CA PHE A 196 -4.57 18.99 -4.43
C PHE A 196 -4.43 19.75 -3.09
N ASP A 197 -4.38 21.09 -3.09
CA ASP A 197 -4.22 21.90 -1.89
C ASP A 197 -5.43 21.79 -0.94
N PRO A 198 -5.26 21.30 0.31
CA PRO A 198 -6.34 21.16 1.27
C PRO A 198 -6.90 22.49 1.78
N ARG A 199 -6.17 23.60 1.66
CA ARG A 199 -6.59 24.93 2.13
C ARG A 199 -7.69 25.53 1.26
N LEU A 200 -7.73 25.14 -0.01
CA LEU A 200 -8.79 25.54 -0.94
C LEU A 200 -10.14 24.90 -0.60
N LYS A 201 -11.21 25.45 -1.16
CA LYS A 201 -12.57 24.89 -1.02
C LYS A 201 -12.59 23.43 -1.44
N GLU A 202 -13.35 22.60 -0.71
CA GLU A 202 -13.46 21.18 -1.02
C GLU A 202 -14.00 20.99 -2.45
N HIS A 203 -13.28 20.22 -3.25
CA HIS A 203 -13.69 19.83 -4.60
C HIS A 203 -13.24 18.40 -4.91
N ILE A 204 -13.97 17.74 -5.81
CA ILE A 204 -13.71 16.35 -6.18
C ILE A 204 -12.54 16.32 -7.17
N ILE A 205 -11.55 15.49 -6.87
CA ILE A 205 -10.40 15.19 -7.74
C ILE A 205 -10.72 13.97 -8.59
N GLN A 206 -11.19 12.89 -7.95
CA GLN A 206 -11.47 11.63 -8.62
C GLN A 206 -12.70 10.95 -8.02
N LYS A 207 -13.49 10.28 -8.85
CA LYS A 207 -14.64 9.46 -8.43
C LYS A 207 -14.72 8.19 -9.26
N GLY A 208 -15.14 7.09 -8.64
CA GLY A 208 -15.22 5.80 -9.33
C GLY A 208 -15.87 4.71 -8.48
N ILE A 209 -15.99 3.51 -9.05
CA ILE A 209 -16.49 2.33 -8.34
C ILE A 209 -15.33 1.40 -8.07
N LEU A 210 -14.99 1.23 -6.79
CA LEU A 210 -13.94 0.32 -6.34
C LEU A 210 -14.51 -0.81 -5.51
N ASN A 211 -13.86 -1.97 -5.58
CA ASN A 211 -14.08 -3.04 -4.63
C ASN A 211 -13.26 -2.75 -3.37
N VAL A 212 -13.90 -2.68 -2.21
CA VAL A 212 -13.23 -2.44 -0.92
C VAL A 212 -13.28 -3.71 -0.09
N LYS A 213 -12.15 -4.12 0.47
CA LYS A 213 -12.08 -5.28 1.36
C LYS A 213 -12.65 -4.87 2.73
N THR A 214 -13.87 -5.30 3.01
CA THR A 214 -14.50 -4.98 4.29
C THR A 214 -13.94 -5.88 5.38
N LYS A 215 -13.35 -5.31 6.42
CA LYS A 215 -13.20 -6.00 7.71
C LYS A 215 -14.56 -5.92 8.41
N LYS A 216 -15.14 -7.05 8.83
CA LYS A 216 -16.28 -6.98 9.75
C LYS A 216 -15.77 -6.34 11.04
N ALA A 217 -16.39 -5.23 11.46
CA ALA A 217 -16.20 -4.73 12.81
C ALA A 217 -16.72 -5.80 13.77
N VAL A 218 -15.82 -6.40 14.55
CA VAL A 218 -16.21 -7.24 15.67
C VAL A 218 -16.78 -6.28 16.71
N ARG A 219 -18.11 -6.25 16.87
CA ARG A 219 -18.72 -5.60 18.03
C ARG A 219 -18.34 -6.45 19.25
N VAL A 220 -17.44 -5.92 20.07
CA VAL A 220 -17.07 -6.54 21.34
C VAL A 220 -18.20 -6.28 22.32
N GLN A 221 -19.06 -7.26 22.55
CA GLN A 221 -19.52 -7.61 23.89
C GLN A 221 -19.66 -9.14 23.94
N VAL A 222 -18.76 -9.74 24.72
CA VAL A 222 -18.69 -11.16 25.14
C VAL A 222 -18.36 -12.20 24.05
N ALA A 223 -17.19 -12.83 24.23
CA ALA A 223 -16.61 -13.98 23.51
C ALA A 223 -16.01 -13.73 22.10
N PRO A 224 -14.79 -14.27 21.81
CA PRO A 224 -14.07 -14.03 20.57
C PRO A 224 -14.62 -14.92 19.45
N VAL A 225 -15.60 -14.40 18.72
CA VAL A 225 -16.15 -15.11 17.56
C VAL A 225 -15.28 -14.82 16.33
N ARG A 226 -14.43 -15.78 15.95
CA ARG A 226 -13.59 -15.73 14.74
C ARG A 226 -14.44 -15.85 13.48
N PHE A 227 -14.93 -14.73 12.94
CA PHE A 227 -15.57 -14.70 11.61
C PHE A 227 -14.83 -13.75 10.65
N HIS A 228 -13.81 -14.29 9.98
CA HIS A 228 -13.00 -13.66 8.94
C HIS A 228 -13.73 -13.59 7.58
N SER A 229 -14.85 -12.85 7.51
CA SER A 229 -15.47 -12.58 6.22
C SER A 229 -14.67 -11.48 5.47
N ASN A 230 -13.52 -11.86 4.91
CA ASN A 230 -12.66 -11.07 4.02
C ASN A 230 -13.28 -10.97 2.61
N LYS A 231 -14.47 -10.38 2.50
CA LYS A 231 -15.16 -10.24 1.20
C LYS A 231 -14.91 -8.87 0.59
N TRP A 232 -14.62 -8.88 -0.71
CA TRP A 232 -14.63 -7.69 -1.54
C TRP A 232 -16.09 -7.26 -1.79
N LYS A 233 -16.36 -5.96 -1.68
CA LYS A 233 -17.68 -5.39 -1.98
C LYS A 233 -17.52 -4.10 -2.77
N ARG A 234 -18.42 -3.85 -3.71
CA ARG A 234 -18.43 -2.63 -4.54
C ARG A 234 -18.91 -1.43 -3.73
N PHE A 235 -18.17 -0.33 -3.81
CA PHE A 235 -18.50 0.96 -3.23
C PHE A 235 -18.28 2.07 -4.25
N LYS A 236 -19.07 3.15 -4.15
CA LYS A 236 -18.75 4.42 -4.81
C LYS A 236 -17.70 5.11 -3.96
N VAL A 237 -16.60 5.50 -4.57
CA VAL A 237 -15.48 6.17 -3.90
C VAL A 237 -15.30 7.54 -4.51
N GLU A 238 -15.12 8.54 -3.66
CA GLU A 238 -14.87 9.93 -4.05
C GLU A 238 -13.64 10.42 -3.29
N LEU A 239 -12.62 10.84 -4.03
CA LEU A 239 -11.46 11.54 -3.51
C LEU A 239 -11.65 13.03 -3.79
N SER A 240 -11.73 13.81 -2.72
CA SER A 240 -11.61 15.26 -2.77
C SER A 240 -10.20 15.70 -2.37
N ASN A 241 -9.90 16.98 -2.53
CA ASN A 241 -8.67 17.57 -2.01
C ASN A 241 -8.55 17.51 -0.47
N ARG A 242 -9.56 17.02 0.26
CA ARG A 242 -9.57 16.89 1.74
C ARG A 242 -9.85 15.48 2.25
N TYR A 243 -10.71 14.72 1.57
CA TYR A 243 -11.24 13.48 2.09
C TYR A 243 -11.27 12.38 1.03
N LEU A 244 -11.12 11.13 1.47
CA LEU A 244 -11.51 9.94 0.73
C LEU A 244 -12.81 9.40 1.32
N LYS A 245 -13.91 9.56 0.59
CA LYS A 245 -15.27 9.16 1.00
C LYS A 245 -15.68 7.87 0.30
N ILE A 246 -16.23 6.94 1.06
CA ILE A 246 -16.68 5.62 0.57
C ILE A 246 -18.18 5.48 0.85
N TYR A 247 -18.97 5.33 -0.20
CA TYR A 247 -20.43 5.22 -0.14
C TYR A 247 -20.90 3.85 -0.60
N SER A 248 -21.97 3.37 0.03
CA SER A 248 -22.64 2.16 -0.42
C SER A 248 -23.32 2.40 -1.78
N VAL A 249 -22.98 1.60 -2.79
CA VAL A 249 -23.65 1.66 -4.10
C VAL A 249 -25.16 1.42 -3.96
N LYS A 250 -25.56 0.47 -3.10
CA LYS A 250 -26.98 0.10 -2.92
C LYS A 250 -27.83 1.17 -2.25
N SER A 251 -27.27 1.90 -1.28
CA SER A 251 -28.05 2.80 -0.41
C SER A 251 -27.69 4.26 -0.51
N GLY A 252 -26.63 4.61 -1.25
CA GLY A 252 -26.05 5.96 -1.28
C GLY A 252 -25.40 6.41 0.04
N LYS A 253 -25.60 5.68 1.15
CA LYS A 253 -25.13 6.07 2.48
C LYS A 253 -23.61 6.08 2.55
N LEU A 254 -23.06 7.15 3.10
CA LEU A 254 -21.66 7.26 3.48
C LEU A 254 -21.33 6.17 4.50
N LYS A 255 -20.36 5.31 4.16
CA LYS A 255 -19.89 4.22 5.01
C LYS A 255 -18.59 4.57 5.71
N LYS A 256 -17.77 5.41 5.06
CA LYS A 256 -16.49 5.83 5.61
C LYS A 256 -16.08 7.17 5.06
N ASN A 257 -15.54 8.01 5.94
CA ASN A 257 -14.90 9.26 5.60
C ASN A 257 -13.46 9.22 6.14
N VAL A 258 -12.48 9.27 5.26
CA VAL A 258 -11.06 9.26 5.64
C VAL A 258 -10.51 10.65 5.38
N ASP A 259 -10.06 11.32 6.44
CA ASP A 259 -9.30 12.56 6.32
C ASP A 259 -7.91 12.26 5.72
N LEU A 260 -7.58 12.91 4.61
CA LEU A 260 -6.31 12.73 3.94
C LEU A 260 -5.11 13.21 4.77
N ASN A 261 -5.31 14.05 5.79
CA ASN A 261 -4.26 14.40 6.76
C ASN A 261 -3.81 13.20 7.60
N ASN A 262 -4.66 12.16 7.70
CA ASN A 262 -4.34 10.93 8.40
C ASN A 262 -3.80 9.83 7.46
N VAL A 263 -3.66 10.11 6.16
CA VAL A 263 -3.14 9.15 5.19
C VAL A 263 -1.61 9.24 5.17
N ILE A 264 -0.98 8.09 5.29
CA ILE A 264 0.48 7.93 5.31
C ILE A 264 1.00 7.70 3.89
N ASP A 265 0.41 6.72 3.21
CA ASP A 265 0.79 6.36 1.84
C ASP A 265 -0.34 5.56 1.15
N SER A 266 -0.23 5.43 -0.16
CA SER A 266 -0.99 4.50 -0.99
C SER A 266 -0.03 3.58 -1.73
N VAL A 267 -0.16 2.27 -1.52
CA VAL A 267 0.75 1.26 -2.08
C VAL A 267 0.00 0.22 -2.90
N GLU A 268 0.61 -0.20 -4.00
CA GLU A 268 0.17 -1.40 -4.71
C GLU A 268 0.33 -2.64 -3.81
N LEU A 269 -0.56 -3.61 -3.98
CA LEU A 269 -0.50 -4.88 -3.25
C LEU A 269 -0.10 -5.97 -4.23
N ASN A 270 1.06 -6.57 -4.03
CA ASN A 270 1.43 -7.77 -4.76
C ASN A 270 0.70 -8.97 -4.14
N ASN A 271 -0.39 -9.47 -4.73
CA ASN A 271 -0.80 -10.84 -4.45
C ASN A 271 0.21 -11.77 -5.12
N ASN A 272 1.15 -12.28 -4.33
CA ASN A 272 1.98 -13.43 -4.70
C ASN A 272 1.14 -14.72 -4.73
N ASN A 273 -0.01 -14.73 -5.42
CA ASN A 273 -0.71 -15.96 -5.73
C ASN A 273 0.15 -16.68 -6.77
N LYS A 274 1.00 -17.57 -6.24
CA LYS A 274 1.87 -18.49 -6.96
C LYS A 274 1.07 -19.57 -7.68
N ASP A 275 0.26 -19.18 -8.64
CA ASP A 275 -0.16 -20.07 -9.71
C ASP A 275 0.38 -19.46 -11.01
N GLU A 276 1.53 -19.98 -11.45
CA GLU A 276 2.33 -19.56 -12.62
C GLU A 276 1.58 -19.68 -13.97
N THR A 277 0.27 -19.94 -13.94
CA THR A 277 -0.56 -20.21 -15.11
C THR A 277 -1.62 -19.14 -15.38
N ASN A 278 -1.67 -18.05 -14.61
CA ASN A 278 -2.61 -16.96 -14.88
C ASN A 278 -2.02 -15.63 -14.41
N TYR A 279 -1.47 -14.85 -15.36
CA TYR A 279 -1.12 -13.44 -15.19
C TYR A 279 -2.40 -12.60 -14.97
N VAL A 280 -3.09 -12.80 -13.85
CA VAL A 280 -4.14 -11.89 -13.42
C VAL A 280 -3.41 -10.69 -12.83
N LEU A 281 -3.31 -9.61 -13.62
CA LEU A 281 -2.86 -8.31 -13.14
C LEU A 281 -3.60 -8.00 -11.83
N ASP A 282 -2.87 -7.98 -10.72
CA ASP A 282 -3.48 -7.75 -9.43
C ASP A 282 -3.76 -6.26 -9.27
N THR A 283 -4.98 -5.85 -9.61
CA THR A 283 -5.42 -4.45 -9.54
C THR A 283 -5.72 -3.99 -8.10
N CYS A 284 -5.02 -4.55 -7.12
CA CYS A 284 -5.20 -4.29 -5.71
C CYS A 284 -4.22 -3.25 -5.19
N PHE A 285 -4.72 -2.32 -4.39
CA PHE A 285 -3.90 -1.34 -3.69
C PHE A 285 -4.41 -1.11 -2.27
N ALA A 286 -3.61 -0.47 -1.43
CA ALA A 286 -3.95 -0.15 -0.06
C ALA A 286 -3.70 1.32 0.25
N VAL A 287 -4.71 1.97 0.84
CA VAL A 287 -4.55 3.26 1.49
C VAL A 287 -4.22 3.01 2.95
N ILE A 288 -3.03 3.45 3.36
CA ILE A 288 -2.51 3.29 4.71
C ILE A 288 -2.78 4.60 5.44
N THR A 289 -3.54 4.51 6.52
CA THR A 289 -3.79 5.63 7.43
C THR A 289 -3.10 5.37 8.76
N ILE A 290 -3.04 6.40 9.59
CA ILE A 290 -2.58 6.32 10.98
C ILE A 290 -3.33 5.26 11.80
N ASN A 291 -4.59 4.98 11.47
CA ASN A 291 -5.44 4.11 12.27
C ASN A 291 -5.63 2.72 11.64
N GLU A 292 -5.48 2.62 10.32
CA GLU A 292 -5.83 1.41 9.60
C GLU A 292 -5.31 1.36 8.16
N ARG A 293 -5.29 0.15 7.61
CA ARG A 293 -5.05 -0.13 6.19
C ARG A 293 -6.35 -0.53 5.50
N ILE A 294 -6.75 0.23 4.49
CA ILE A 294 -7.94 -0.01 3.68
C ILE A 294 -7.49 -0.56 2.34
N LYS A 295 -7.96 -1.77 1.98
CA LYS A 295 -7.60 -2.42 0.71
C LYS A 295 -8.69 -2.18 -0.34
N PHE A 296 -8.27 -1.77 -1.52
CA PHE A 296 -9.08 -1.53 -2.69
C PHE A 296 -8.67 -2.48 -3.82
N LYS A 297 -9.62 -2.76 -4.72
CA LYS A 297 -9.40 -3.44 -5.99
C LYS A 297 -10.09 -2.65 -7.08
N ALA A 298 -9.32 -2.15 -8.05
CA ALA A 298 -9.81 -1.46 -9.24
C ALA A 298 -10.26 -2.45 -10.31
N ASN A 299 -10.93 -1.95 -11.35
CA ASN A 299 -11.40 -2.82 -12.44
C ASN A 299 -10.29 -3.17 -13.43
N ASN A 300 -9.29 -2.30 -13.56
CA ASN A 300 -8.10 -2.49 -14.39
C ASN A 300 -6.88 -1.77 -13.77
N GLU A 301 -5.70 -2.05 -14.31
CA GLU A 301 -4.42 -1.50 -13.85
C GLU A 301 -4.36 0.02 -13.99
N LYS A 302 -4.81 0.57 -15.13
CA LYS A 302 -4.87 2.01 -15.36
C LYS A 302 -5.65 2.73 -14.27
N GLU A 303 -6.85 2.26 -13.95
CA GLU A 303 -7.68 2.82 -12.88
C GLU A 303 -6.96 2.74 -11.53
N MET A 304 -6.30 1.61 -11.21
CA MET A 304 -5.50 1.48 -10.00
C MET A 304 -4.39 2.54 -9.93
N ILE A 305 -3.62 2.70 -11.01
CA ILE A 305 -2.53 3.66 -11.10
C ILE A 305 -3.07 5.08 -10.92
N ASP A 306 -4.15 5.46 -11.61
CA ASP A 306 -4.77 6.79 -11.49
C ASP A 306 -5.20 7.10 -10.05
N TRP A 307 -5.77 6.13 -9.33
CA TRP A 307 -6.10 6.26 -7.92
C TRP A 307 -4.87 6.44 -7.03
N ILE A 308 -3.82 5.63 -7.23
CA ILE A 308 -2.58 5.72 -6.46
C ILE A 308 -1.91 7.08 -6.70
N ILE A 309 -1.82 7.53 -7.95
CA ILE A 309 -1.25 8.83 -8.31
C ILE A 309 -2.02 9.94 -7.60
N SER A 310 -3.34 9.99 -7.75
CA SER A 310 -4.16 11.05 -7.12
C SER A 310 -4.02 11.08 -5.59
N LEU A 311 -3.95 9.91 -4.95
CA LEU A 311 -3.71 9.82 -3.52
C LEU A 311 -2.31 10.30 -3.14
N LYS A 312 -1.27 9.87 -3.86
CA LYS A 312 0.12 10.27 -3.61
C LYS A 312 0.33 11.77 -3.83
N SER A 313 -0.28 12.35 -4.87
CA SER A 313 -0.28 13.79 -5.12
C SER A 313 -0.89 14.56 -3.94
N GLY A 314 -2.04 14.10 -3.43
CA GLY A 314 -2.67 14.70 -2.25
C GLY A 314 -1.82 14.61 -0.97
N ILE A 315 -1.07 13.52 -0.79
CA ILE A 315 -0.15 13.32 0.34
C ILE A 315 1.08 14.22 0.19
N LEU A 316 1.65 14.31 -1.01
CA LEU A 316 2.84 15.09 -1.31
C LEU A 316 2.63 16.58 -1.01
N ILE A 317 1.49 17.15 -1.44
CA ILE A 317 1.17 18.55 -1.15
C ILE A 317 1.08 18.80 0.36
N ARG A 318 0.45 17.88 1.10
CA ARG A 318 0.33 18.01 2.57
C ARG A 318 1.67 18.02 3.26
N LYS A 319 2.58 17.11 2.88
CA LYS A 319 3.94 17.09 3.40
C LYS A 319 4.65 18.41 3.13
N LYS A 320 4.57 18.91 1.89
CA LYS A 320 5.17 20.19 1.51
C LYS A 320 4.62 21.37 2.33
N ILE A 321 3.30 21.40 2.60
CA ILE A 321 2.68 22.44 3.43
C ILE A 321 3.10 22.31 4.90
N MET A 322 3.27 21.08 5.43
CA MET A 322 3.70 20.87 6.81
C MET A 322 5.18 21.21 7.05
N ASP A 323 6.00 21.09 6.01
CA ASP A 323 7.43 21.41 6.04
C ASP A 323 7.72 22.90 5.74
N SER A 324 6.71 23.69 5.34
CA SER A 324 6.80 25.13 5.04
C SER A 324 6.44 25.99 6.26
#